data_AF-A0A0D2MV57-F1
#
_entry.id   AF-A0A0D2MV57-F1
#
_cell.length_a   1.000
_cell.length_b   1.000
_cell.length_c   1.000
_cell.angle_alpha   90.00
_cell.angle_beta   90.00
_cell.angle_gamma   90.00
#
_symmetry.space_group_name_H-M   'P 1'
#
loop_
_entity.id
_entity.type
_entity.pdbx_description
1 polymer ?
#
loop_
_entity_poly.entity_id
_entity_poly.type
_entity_poly.pdbx_seq_one_letter_code
_entity_poly.pdbx_strand_id
1 'polypeptide(L)'
;MLLAVPTAAAAAAAAEVVRQPGALRGLIAAAGVDLFVPIALNAWEWLSRAGVAAEDMARAVAEAGAGGALRRVAGAAERVFSEDPSKDGDFGMMVGGLTMLWVVGALRGALRSGTRALEAMGLLLALKTHSTSAPAAAPPRDDHRSGGDGGRSGGADGGGRGGSGGGSDGCGGGGRGADSRCSGENLRDPRLLAEVVRAAGSADSRVCLLAFRFMGLGYEAWSIPLMAPVAVSALRKTDWELTERASKMMCLSFSPAVAATLLQLGASNALRDAAAAAAAAAGGAAAGGGLANAWGGGSDRDAAWAAAIWAALAAIQLPQEAAAGRAPGVGPSPSADAPSWALDVVSSVLSAARGAAAAAKALEVMRAAPAEALRVLARHPGLLRGVGAFVAGCGDAAAVDWGLTSVRALAKLERAACASDDTEGGCAAACGGEPCGPGALAELRRWLSMLSRAPDRAVAWEAAAGLAAFDASRRASAGYLGSGKGGGSSGDDDTGTGASAERGAMASSGGRSSGEAAGSAGASTSQQAAEAQLGRAPKACAGCRKVRYCGEACARAAWAAHKKECKEHQQQQLKQQQQQQQQQQQQQKQQSQPQQAQQSQPQQAQQAQHGVEKQQQQQQQQQQQQQQQQQLQQQ
;
A
#
# COMPACT_ATOMS: atom_id res chain seq x y z
N MET A 1 28.27 23.85 -41.79
CA MET A 1 28.90 25.18 -41.69
C MET A 1 29.14 25.62 -40.25
N LEU A 2 28.13 25.66 -39.37
CA LEU A 2 28.32 26.08 -37.97
C LEU A 2 29.30 25.23 -37.15
N LEU A 3 29.47 23.95 -37.48
CA LEU A 3 30.36 23.03 -36.76
C LEU A 3 31.86 23.15 -37.11
N ALA A 4 32.24 24.00 -38.08
CA ALA A 4 33.60 24.05 -38.64
C ALA A 4 34.38 25.36 -38.36
N VAL A 5 33.84 26.29 -37.57
CA VAL A 5 34.37 27.65 -37.39
C VAL A 5 34.79 27.88 -35.92
N PRO A 6 35.90 28.59 -35.63
CA PRO A 6 36.33 28.91 -34.26
C PRO A 6 35.23 29.62 -33.44
N THR A 7 35.19 29.29 -32.15
CA THR A 7 34.01 29.41 -31.28
C THR A 7 33.40 30.80 -31.16
N ALA A 8 34.22 31.86 -31.18
CA ALA A 8 33.72 33.24 -31.04
C ALA A 8 33.06 33.78 -32.33
N ALA A 9 33.65 33.51 -33.50
CA ALA A 9 33.10 33.94 -34.79
C ALA A 9 31.87 33.11 -35.17
N ALA A 10 31.87 31.82 -34.80
CA ALA A 10 30.72 30.94 -34.96
C ALA A 10 29.52 31.41 -34.11
N ALA A 11 29.75 31.87 -32.88
CA ALA A 11 28.70 32.38 -32.00
C ALA A 11 28.05 33.67 -32.55
N ALA A 12 28.85 34.61 -33.06
CA ALA A 12 28.34 35.85 -33.66
C ALA A 12 27.55 35.58 -34.96
N ALA A 13 28.05 34.70 -35.83
CA ALA A 13 27.35 34.30 -37.04
C ALA A 13 26.08 33.50 -36.74
N ALA A 14 26.10 32.62 -35.72
CA ALA A 14 24.93 31.88 -35.27
C ALA A 14 23.85 32.83 -34.71
N ALA A 15 24.24 33.83 -33.91
CA ALA A 15 23.33 34.84 -33.39
C ALA A 15 22.67 35.65 -34.53
N GLU A 16 23.41 35.99 -35.57
CA GLU A 16 22.89 36.73 -36.72
C GLU A 16 21.97 35.87 -37.61
N VAL A 17 22.33 34.61 -37.84
CA VAL A 17 21.46 33.63 -38.54
C VAL A 17 20.16 33.40 -37.77
N VAL A 18 20.20 33.41 -36.45
CA VAL A 18 19.03 33.23 -35.58
C VAL A 18 18.14 34.47 -35.50
N ARG A 19 18.68 35.66 -35.76
CA ARG A 19 17.88 36.89 -35.92
C ARG A 19 17.04 36.90 -37.20
N GLN A 20 17.32 36.02 -38.16
CA GLN A 20 16.50 35.92 -39.37
C GLN A 20 15.09 35.41 -39.01
N PRO A 21 14.01 36.11 -39.40
CA PRO A 21 12.64 35.70 -39.12
C PRO A 21 12.39 34.27 -39.59
N GLY A 22 11.99 33.39 -38.67
CA GLY A 22 11.66 31.99 -38.97
C GLY A 22 12.83 31.01 -38.98
N ALA A 23 14.08 31.44 -38.79
CA ALA A 23 15.24 30.53 -38.73
C ALA A 23 15.15 29.54 -37.55
N LEU A 24 14.85 30.03 -36.35
CA LEU A 24 14.60 29.17 -35.17
C LEU A 24 13.42 28.21 -35.40
N ARG A 25 12.34 28.68 -36.04
CA ARG A 25 11.18 27.85 -36.37
C ARG A 25 11.55 26.73 -37.34
N GLY A 26 12.36 27.03 -38.36
CA GLY A 26 12.89 26.05 -39.31
C GLY A 26 13.78 25.01 -38.62
N LEU A 27 14.60 25.44 -37.65
CA LEU A 27 15.48 24.57 -36.87
C LEU A 27 14.69 23.60 -35.97
N ILE A 28 13.63 24.08 -35.31
CA ILE A 28 12.71 23.22 -34.53
C ILE A 28 11.90 22.30 -35.44
N ALA A 29 11.50 22.77 -36.63
CA ALA A 29 10.79 21.94 -37.60
C ALA A 29 11.68 20.82 -38.16
N ALA A 30 12.95 21.11 -38.41
CA ALA A 30 13.96 20.14 -38.84
C ALA A 30 14.19 19.06 -37.77
N ALA A 31 14.18 19.44 -36.48
CA ALA A 31 14.23 18.49 -35.37
C ALA A 31 13.06 17.49 -35.36
N GLY A 32 12.00 17.70 -36.15
CA GLY A 32 10.90 16.76 -36.30
C GLY A 32 11.19 15.57 -37.22
N VAL A 33 12.37 15.55 -37.85
CA VAL A 33 12.88 14.47 -38.69
C VAL A 33 13.97 13.75 -37.92
N ASP A 34 13.86 12.43 -37.78
CA ASP A 34 14.67 11.59 -36.89
C ASP A 34 16.18 11.84 -37.04
N LEU A 35 16.65 11.99 -38.29
CA LEU A 35 18.07 12.25 -38.60
C LEU A 35 18.60 13.60 -38.09
N PHE A 36 17.72 14.58 -37.90
CA PHE A 36 18.10 15.96 -37.58
C PHE A 36 17.84 16.35 -36.12
N VAL A 37 17.19 15.49 -35.33
CA VAL A 37 16.98 15.72 -33.88
C VAL A 37 18.28 16.07 -33.16
N PRO A 38 19.40 15.32 -33.32
CA PRO A 38 20.63 15.60 -32.58
C PRO A 38 21.26 16.92 -33.02
N ILE A 39 21.24 17.19 -34.33
CA ILE A 39 21.82 18.40 -34.93
C ILE A 39 21.06 19.64 -34.46
N ALA A 40 19.73 19.56 -34.43
CA ALA A 40 18.89 20.68 -34.02
C ALA A 40 18.97 20.94 -32.51
N LEU A 41 19.03 19.90 -31.68
CA LEU A 41 19.20 20.06 -30.22
C LEU A 41 20.59 20.58 -29.87
N ASN A 42 21.64 20.13 -30.56
CA ASN A 42 23.01 20.61 -30.37
C ASN A 42 23.17 22.06 -30.86
N ALA A 43 22.56 22.41 -32.00
CA ALA A 43 22.47 23.79 -32.45
C ALA A 43 21.72 24.68 -31.44
N TRP A 44 20.66 24.17 -30.82
CA TRP A 44 19.92 24.88 -29.78
C TRP A 44 20.75 25.13 -28.51
N GLU A 45 21.47 24.11 -28.03
CA GLU A 45 22.39 24.23 -26.91
C GLU A 45 23.46 25.29 -27.19
N TRP A 46 23.98 25.31 -28.41
CA TRP A 46 24.93 26.32 -28.88
C TRP A 46 24.37 27.73 -28.86
N LEU A 47 23.13 27.92 -29.31
CA LEU A 47 22.46 29.22 -29.29
C LEU A 47 22.21 29.72 -27.87
N SER A 48 21.87 28.79 -26.96
CA SER A 48 21.75 29.11 -25.54
C SER A 48 23.08 29.55 -24.94
N ARG A 49 24.18 28.86 -25.27
CA ARG A 49 25.54 29.24 -24.81
C ARG A 49 26.04 30.54 -25.43
N ALA A 50 25.61 30.84 -26.66
CA ALA A 50 25.93 32.09 -27.35
C ALA A 50 25.17 33.32 -26.80
N GLY A 51 24.28 33.13 -25.81
CA GLY A 51 23.57 34.24 -25.16
C GLY A 51 22.40 34.80 -25.98
N VAL A 52 21.80 33.99 -26.87
CA VAL A 52 20.55 34.37 -27.53
C VAL A 52 19.47 34.64 -26.48
N ALA A 53 18.77 35.77 -26.61
CA ALA A 53 17.77 36.19 -25.64
C ALA A 53 16.69 35.12 -25.43
N ALA A 54 16.37 34.85 -24.17
CA ALA A 54 15.46 33.77 -23.81
C ALA A 54 14.03 34.02 -24.34
N GLU A 55 13.62 35.29 -24.50
CA GLU A 55 12.33 35.64 -25.09
C GLU A 55 12.22 35.26 -26.56
N ASP A 56 13.31 35.39 -27.34
CA ASP A 56 13.33 35.04 -28.76
C ASP A 56 13.30 33.52 -28.95
N MET A 57 14.02 32.79 -28.09
CA MET A 57 13.94 31.34 -28.02
C MET A 57 12.54 30.86 -27.63
N ALA A 58 11.93 31.47 -26.60
CA ALA A 58 10.57 31.13 -26.16
C ALA A 58 9.51 31.44 -27.22
N ARG A 59 9.63 32.56 -27.94
CA ARG A 59 8.74 32.92 -29.06
C ARG A 59 8.81 31.89 -30.18
N ALA A 60 10.01 31.49 -30.58
CA ALA A 60 10.18 30.48 -31.62
C ALA A 60 9.65 29.10 -31.21
N VAL A 61 9.82 28.70 -29.95
CA VAL A 61 9.24 27.45 -29.41
C VAL A 61 7.71 27.52 -29.43
N ALA A 62 7.13 28.65 -29.04
CA ALA A 62 5.67 28.85 -29.08
C ALA A 62 5.11 28.76 -30.51
N GLU A 63 5.76 29.41 -31.47
CA GLU A 63 5.39 29.37 -32.89
C GLU A 63 5.55 27.97 -33.50
N ALA A 64 6.65 27.28 -33.18
CA ALA A 64 6.87 25.90 -33.60
C ALA A 64 5.87 24.92 -32.96
N GLY A 65 5.48 25.17 -31.70
CA GLY A 65 4.43 24.45 -31.00
C GLY A 65 3.07 24.61 -31.66
N ALA A 66 2.69 25.84 -32.03
CA ALA A 66 1.46 26.13 -32.77
C ALA A 66 1.43 25.42 -34.14
N GLY A 67 2.58 25.25 -34.79
CA GLY A 67 2.74 24.51 -36.05
C GLY A 67 2.90 22.98 -35.91
N GLY A 68 2.73 22.43 -34.70
CA GLY A 68 2.85 20.99 -34.42
C GLY A 68 4.27 20.43 -34.57
N ALA A 69 5.30 21.27 -34.73
CA ALA A 69 6.69 20.84 -34.87
C ALA A 69 7.18 20.13 -33.61
N LEU A 70 6.86 20.66 -32.42
CA LEU A 70 7.21 20.03 -31.14
C LEU A 70 6.68 18.60 -31.01
N ARG A 71 5.53 18.28 -31.61
CA ARG A 71 4.98 16.92 -31.63
C ARG A 71 5.84 15.97 -32.46
N ARG A 72 6.35 16.47 -33.60
CA ARG A 72 7.26 15.72 -34.46
C ARG A 72 8.61 15.53 -33.78
N VAL A 73 9.13 16.57 -33.11
CA VAL A 73 10.37 16.46 -32.32
C VAL A 73 10.22 15.44 -31.20
N ALA A 74 9.12 15.47 -30.45
CA ALA A 74 8.86 14.50 -29.38
C ALA A 74 8.75 13.07 -29.91
N GLY A 75 8.01 12.86 -31.00
CA GLY A 75 7.89 11.53 -31.62
C GLY A 75 9.17 11.04 -32.28
N ALA A 76 9.99 11.94 -32.81
CA ALA A 76 11.31 11.63 -33.34
C ALA A 76 12.29 11.25 -32.22
N ALA A 77 12.29 12.01 -31.13
CA ALA A 77 13.06 11.68 -29.93
C ALA A 77 12.62 10.32 -29.36
N GLU A 78 11.32 10.05 -29.25
CA GLU A 78 10.78 8.75 -28.80
C GLU A 78 11.25 7.57 -29.67
N ARG A 79 11.25 7.72 -31.00
CA ARG A 79 11.80 6.70 -31.92
C ARG A 79 13.30 6.49 -31.73
N VAL A 80 14.06 7.58 -31.62
CA VAL A 80 15.50 7.52 -31.35
C VAL A 80 15.79 6.86 -29.98
N PHE A 81 14.95 7.07 -28.97
CA PHE A 81 15.06 6.41 -27.66
C PHE A 81 14.62 4.93 -27.67
N SER A 82 13.74 4.54 -28.58
CA SER A 82 13.23 3.18 -28.72
C SER A 82 14.22 2.23 -29.40
N GLU A 83 15.08 2.74 -30.29
CA GLU A 83 15.90 1.89 -31.16
C GLU A 83 17.22 1.44 -30.53
N ASP A 84 17.83 2.21 -29.62
CA ASP A 84 19.10 1.81 -28.98
C ASP A 84 19.35 2.55 -27.64
N PRO A 85 18.99 1.95 -26.49
CA PRO A 85 19.17 2.57 -25.18
C PRO A 85 20.64 2.63 -24.71
N SER A 86 21.61 2.11 -25.49
CA SER A 86 23.02 2.03 -25.08
C SER A 86 23.85 3.29 -25.41
N LYS A 87 23.28 4.26 -26.14
CA LYS A 87 23.96 5.51 -26.54
C LYS A 87 23.77 6.62 -25.50
N ASP A 88 24.39 6.45 -24.33
CA ASP A 88 24.31 7.39 -23.20
C ASP A 88 24.74 8.84 -23.55
N GLY A 89 25.69 9.01 -24.47
CA GLY A 89 26.19 10.32 -24.90
C GLY A 89 25.19 11.14 -25.71
N ASP A 90 24.52 10.52 -26.68
CA ASP A 90 23.50 11.17 -27.52
C ASP A 90 22.24 11.47 -26.69
N PHE A 91 21.92 10.57 -25.75
CA PHE A 91 20.82 10.75 -24.79
C PHE A 91 21.04 11.98 -23.89
N GLY A 92 22.23 12.11 -23.28
CA GLY A 92 22.57 13.24 -22.41
C GLY A 92 22.51 14.59 -23.13
N MET A 93 22.98 14.64 -24.38
CA MET A 93 22.90 15.82 -25.24
C MET A 93 21.44 16.18 -25.57
N MET A 94 20.60 15.19 -25.87
CA MET A 94 19.18 15.42 -26.18
C MET A 94 18.37 15.85 -24.95
N VAL A 95 18.59 15.24 -23.79
CA VAL A 95 17.94 15.64 -22.53
C VAL A 95 18.42 17.01 -22.06
N GLY A 96 19.71 17.33 -22.22
CA GLY A 96 20.24 18.66 -21.98
C GLY A 96 19.59 19.73 -22.88
N GLY A 97 19.44 19.43 -24.17
CA GLY A 97 18.72 20.29 -25.12
C GLY A 97 17.25 20.49 -24.77
N LEU A 98 16.54 19.42 -24.40
CA LEU A 98 15.12 19.47 -24.01
C LEU A 98 14.90 20.18 -22.66
N THR A 99 15.80 20.02 -21.70
CA THR A 99 15.71 20.74 -20.41
C THR A 99 15.99 22.24 -20.56
N MET A 100 16.85 22.65 -21.50
CA MET A 100 17.10 24.05 -21.85
C MET A 100 15.94 24.72 -22.62
N LEU A 101 15.09 23.93 -23.29
CA LEU A 101 14.09 24.41 -24.26
C LEU A 101 12.79 25.01 -23.67
N TRP A 102 12.74 25.41 -22.39
CA TRP A 102 11.50 25.90 -21.74
C TRP A 102 10.34 24.89 -21.83
N VAL A 103 10.66 23.60 -22.00
CA VAL A 103 9.71 22.49 -22.19
C VAL A 103 8.78 22.33 -20.99
N VAL A 104 9.17 22.83 -19.81
CA VAL A 104 8.32 22.92 -18.62
C VAL A 104 6.99 23.64 -18.91
N GLY A 105 7.01 24.72 -19.71
CA GLY A 105 5.80 25.45 -20.10
C GLY A 105 4.87 24.62 -21.00
N ALA A 106 5.44 23.93 -21.98
CA ALA A 106 4.71 23.04 -22.89
C ALA A 106 4.16 21.80 -22.18
N LEU A 107 4.96 21.19 -21.30
CA LEU A 107 4.56 20.06 -20.47
C LEU A 107 3.43 20.44 -19.52
N ARG A 108 3.51 21.60 -18.87
CA ARG A 108 2.39 22.12 -18.08
C ARG A 108 1.12 22.29 -18.92
N GLY A 109 1.23 22.83 -20.13
CA GLY A 109 0.10 22.96 -21.05
C GLY A 109 -0.51 21.60 -21.44
N ALA A 110 0.35 20.61 -21.71
CA ALA A 110 -0.07 19.26 -22.05
C ALA A 110 -0.78 18.56 -20.88
N LEU A 111 -0.24 18.69 -19.66
CA LEU A 111 -0.85 18.16 -18.43
C LEU A 111 -2.23 18.78 -18.15
N ARG A 112 -2.42 20.08 -18.42
CA ARG A 112 -3.73 20.74 -18.29
C ARG A 112 -4.75 20.27 -19.30
N SER A 113 -4.30 19.93 -20.52
CA SER A 113 -5.22 19.58 -21.61
C SER A 113 -5.92 18.23 -21.42
N GLY A 114 -5.47 17.40 -20.46
CA GLY A 114 -5.98 16.06 -20.18
C GLY A 114 -5.65 15.04 -21.27
N THR A 115 -5.97 15.35 -22.53
CA THR A 115 -5.75 14.52 -23.73
C THR A 115 -4.28 14.22 -24.03
N ARG A 116 -3.35 15.02 -23.50
CA ARG A 116 -1.90 14.84 -23.66
C ARG A 116 -1.17 14.57 -22.34
N ALA A 117 -1.92 14.32 -21.27
CA ALA A 117 -1.34 14.17 -19.94
C ALA A 117 -0.51 12.89 -19.85
N LEU A 118 -0.88 11.83 -20.58
CA LEU A 118 -0.16 10.56 -20.59
C LEU A 118 1.25 10.71 -21.19
N GLU A 119 1.35 11.28 -22.40
CA GLU A 119 2.64 11.47 -23.07
C GLU A 119 3.52 12.48 -22.33
N ALA A 120 2.91 13.54 -21.78
CA ALA A 120 3.63 14.52 -20.96
C ALA A 120 4.21 13.88 -19.69
N MET A 121 3.44 13.03 -19.01
CA MET A 121 3.94 12.31 -17.83
C MET A 121 4.99 11.25 -18.18
N GLY A 122 4.85 10.57 -19.32
CA GLY A 122 5.87 9.64 -19.83
C GLY A 122 7.21 10.33 -20.05
N LEU A 123 7.19 11.50 -20.73
CA LEU A 123 8.40 12.29 -20.96
C LEU A 123 9.00 12.80 -19.64
N LEU A 124 8.18 13.32 -18.73
CA LEU A 124 8.65 13.78 -17.42
C LEU A 124 9.32 12.65 -16.62
N LEU A 125 8.76 11.44 -16.66
CA LEU A 125 9.32 10.29 -15.98
C LEU A 125 10.68 9.90 -16.58
N ALA A 126 10.80 9.84 -17.91
CA ALA A 126 12.05 9.57 -18.60
C ALA A 126 13.13 10.62 -18.25
N LEU A 127 12.78 11.91 -18.33
CA LEU A 127 13.70 12.99 -17.96
C LEU A 127 14.20 12.83 -16.52
N LYS A 128 13.32 12.46 -15.59
CA LYS A 128 13.68 12.25 -14.18
C LYS A 128 14.58 11.03 -13.97
N THR A 129 14.25 9.87 -14.53
CA THR A 129 15.03 8.63 -14.34
C THR A 129 16.46 8.77 -14.84
N HIS A 130 16.64 9.44 -15.97
CA HIS A 130 17.97 9.62 -16.54
C HIS A 130 18.76 10.76 -15.88
N SER A 131 18.10 11.77 -15.31
CA SER A 131 18.77 12.78 -14.49
C SER A 131 19.38 12.18 -13.22
N THR A 132 18.79 11.10 -12.69
CA THR A 132 19.29 10.42 -11.49
C THR A 132 20.39 9.39 -11.77
N SER A 133 20.57 8.93 -13.01
CA SER A 133 21.54 7.88 -13.37
C SER A 133 22.88 8.42 -13.87
N ALA A 134 23.04 9.73 -14.06
CA ALA A 134 24.30 10.31 -14.49
C ALA A 134 25.40 10.04 -13.43
N PRO A 135 26.50 9.35 -13.77
CA PRO A 135 27.56 9.04 -12.81
C PRO A 135 28.13 10.34 -12.26
N ALA A 136 28.19 10.45 -10.93
CA ALA A 136 28.84 11.57 -10.26
C ALA A 136 30.25 11.72 -10.85
N ALA A 137 30.50 12.85 -11.51
CA ALA A 137 31.80 13.14 -12.12
C ALA A 137 32.89 12.85 -11.10
N ALA A 138 33.86 12.00 -11.50
CA ALA A 138 34.96 11.61 -10.63
C ALA A 138 35.57 12.87 -9.99
N PRO A 139 35.87 12.84 -8.67
CA PRO A 139 36.48 13.99 -8.02
C PRO A 139 37.73 14.39 -8.80
N PRO A 140 37.98 15.70 -9.00
CA PRO A 140 39.13 16.15 -9.75
C PRO A 140 40.38 15.49 -9.16
N ARG A 141 41.14 14.80 -10.02
CA ARG A 141 42.44 14.27 -9.64
C ARG A 141 43.29 15.45 -9.22
N ASP A 142 43.61 15.51 -7.93
CA ASP A 142 44.68 16.37 -7.43
C ASP A 142 45.98 15.93 -8.09
N ASP A 143 46.36 16.64 -9.15
CA ASP A 143 47.68 16.49 -9.75
C ASP A 143 48.72 16.89 -8.69
N HIS A 144 49.40 15.87 -8.18
CA HIS A 144 50.56 16.00 -7.31
C HIS A 144 51.61 16.91 -7.94
N ARG A 145 51.63 18.17 -7.47
CA ARG A 145 52.75 19.07 -7.68
C ARG A 145 53.91 18.60 -6.81
N SER A 146 54.83 17.92 -7.46
CA SER A 146 56.15 17.54 -6.96
C SER A 146 57.00 18.79 -6.65
N GLY A 147 57.80 18.71 -5.58
CA GLY A 147 58.72 19.73 -5.10
C GLY A 147 58.31 20.24 -3.71
N GLY A 148 59.10 20.14 -2.65
CA GLY A 148 60.52 19.87 -2.50
C GLY A 148 60.95 20.57 -1.21
N ASP A 149 61.55 19.78 -0.32
CA ASP A 149 62.40 20.07 0.84
C ASP A 149 62.51 21.45 1.52
N GLY A 150 62.65 21.35 2.85
CA GLY A 150 63.20 22.35 3.78
C GLY A 150 62.12 22.99 4.64
N GLY A 151 62.04 22.84 5.96
CA GLY A 151 63.06 22.54 6.96
C GLY A 151 62.82 23.48 8.14
N ARG A 152 63.04 22.98 9.36
CA ARG A 152 63.18 23.70 10.63
C ARG A 152 61.95 24.28 11.35
N SER A 153 61.56 23.52 12.38
CA SER A 153 61.66 23.87 13.81
C SER A 153 61.15 25.23 14.33
N GLY A 154 60.20 25.11 15.27
CA GLY A 154 60.30 25.77 16.57
C GLY A 154 59.36 26.95 16.78
N GLY A 155 58.77 27.01 17.97
CA GLY A 155 58.26 28.27 18.52
C GLY A 155 56.87 28.15 19.13
N ALA A 156 56.85 28.04 20.45
CA ALA A 156 55.68 28.19 21.30
C ALA A 156 55.22 29.66 21.39
N ASP A 157 54.04 29.80 22.01
CA ASP A 157 53.53 30.96 22.74
C ASP A 157 53.14 32.23 21.99
N GLY A 158 52.05 32.82 22.49
CA GLY A 158 51.79 34.25 22.33
C GLY A 158 50.34 34.56 22.04
N GLY A 159 49.57 34.85 23.10
CA GLY A 159 48.24 35.44 22.99
C GLY A 159 48.26 36.86 22.39
N GLY A 160 47.08 37.38 22.08
CA GLY A 160 46.95 38.75 21.61
C GLY A 160 45.53 39.12 21.22
N ARG A 161 44.82 39.72 22.17
CA ARG A 161 43.58 40.49 21.96
C ARG A 161 43.82 41.64 20.98
N GLY A 162 42.76 41.97 20.24
CA GLY A 162 42.35 43.36 20.03
C GLY A 162 42.47 43.85 18.60
N GLY A 163 41.45 44.60 18.15
CA GLY A 163 41.60 45.53 17.05
C GLY A 163 40.43 45.59 16.09
N SER A 164 39.39 46.34 16.47
CA SER A 164 38.47 46.97 15.54
C SER A 164 39.22 47.90 14.58
N GLY A 165 38.82 47.92 13.32
CA GLY A 165 39.25 48.92 12.35
C GLY A 165 38.62 48.66 10.99
N GLY A 166 37.68 49.51 10.60
CA GLY A 166 37.00 49.42 9.30
C GLY A 166 37.86 49.94 8.15
N GLY A 167 37.28 49.86 6.95
CA GLY A 167 37.74 50.65 5.81
C GLY A 167 37.82 49.89 4.48
N SER A 168 37.06 50.42 3.52
CA SER A 168 37.35 50.54 2.09
C SER A 168 37.38 49.29 1.20
N ASP A 169 36.39 49.24 0.31
CA ASP A 169 36.53 49.27 -1.14
C ASP A 169 37.64 48.41 -1.77
N GLY A 170 37.21 47.28 -2.32
CA GLY A 170 37.98 46.49 -3.26
C GLY A 170 37.06 45.82 -4.26
N CYS A 171 36.76 46.52 -5.36
CA CYS A 171 36.23 45.91 -6.58
C CYS A 171 37.32 45.00 -7.17
N GLY A 172 37.34 43.74 -6.75
CA GLY A 172 38.20 42.69 -7.29
C GLY A 172 37.37 41.70 -8.10
N GLY A 173 37.39 41.85 -9.42
CA GLY A 173 36.86 40.85 -10.36
C GLY A 173 37.64 39.54 -10.23
N GLY A 174 36.98 38.52 -9.68
CA GLY A 174 37.45 37.14 -9.67
C GLY A 174 36.43 36.28 -10.39
N GLY A 175 36.82 35.76 -11.56
CA GLY A 175 35.98 34.93 -12.42
C GLY A 175 35.38 33.76 -11.64
N ARG A 176 34.05 33.77 -11.53
CA ARG A 176 33.28 32.63 -11.04
C ARG A 176 33.49 31.47 -11.99
N GLY A 177 34.09 30.39 -11.48
CA GLY A 177 33.90 29.07 -12.05
C GLY A 177 32.40 28.81 -12.14
N ALA A 178 31.92 28.61 -13.35
CA ALA A 178 30.55 28.19 -13.59
C ALA A 178 30.42 26.73 -13.13
N ASP A 179 30.07 26.55 -11.86
CA ASP A 179 29.67 25.26 -11.32
C ASP A 179 28.43 24.79 -12.09
N SER A 180 28.64 23.79 -12.95
CA SER A 180 27.61 23.09 -13.73
C SER A 180 26.70 22.25 -12.81
N ARG A 181 25.80 22.91 -12.08
CA ARG A 181 24.72 22.29 -11.28
C ARG A 181 23.31 22.55 -11.84
N CYS A 182 23.19 23.09 -13.05
CA CYS A 182 21.92 23.66 -13.55
C CYS A 182 20.88 22.66 -14.10
N SER A 183 21.14 21.35 -14.16
CA SER A 183 20.22 20.41 -14.84
C SER A 183 19.10 19.83 -13.96
N GLY A 184 19.27 19.78 -12.64
CA GLY A 184 18.30 19.14 -11.73
C GLY A 184 17.22 20.05 -11.16
N GLU A 185 17.43 21.37 -11.13
CA GLU A 185 16.55 22.31 -10.41
C GLU A 185 15.23 22.59 -11.15
N ASN A 186 15.20 22.48 -12.49
CA ASN A 186 14.01 22.81 -13.27
C ASN A 186 12.86 21.79 -13.11
N LEU A 187 13.15 20.52 -12.80
CA LEU A 187 12.12 19.52 -12.47
C LEU A 187 11.49 19.75 -11.08
N ARG A 188 12.06 20.68 -10.29
CA ARG A 188 11.58 21.09 -8.97
C ARG A 188 10.67 22.33 -9.03
N ASP A 189 10.33 22.83 -10.23
CA ASP A 189 9.39 23.95 -10.36
C ASP A 189 8.06 23.61 -9.62
N PRO A 190 7.70 24.37 -8.57
CA PRO A 190 6.46 24.15 -7.81
C PRO A 190 5.21 24.16 -8.71
N ARG A 191 5.24 24.92 -9.81
CA ARG A 191 4.13 24.99 -10.78
C ARG A 191 4.03 23.71 -11.60
N LEU A 192 5.16 23.12 -11.99
CA LEU A 192 5.18 21.82 -12.67
C LEU A 192 4.66 20.73 -11.73
N LEU A 193 5.12 20.72 -10.48
CA LEU A 193 4.64 19.79 -9.46
C LEU A 193 3.13 19.91 -9.22
N ALA A 194 2.60 21.14 -9.16
CA ALA A 194 1.15 21.35 -9.06
C ALA A 194 0.38 20.76 -10.26
N GLU A 195 0.93 20.82 -11.47
CA GLU A 195 0.33 20.18 -12.64
C GLU A 195 0.43 18.65 -12.59
N VAL A 196 1.56 18.10 -12.11
CA VAL A 196 1.73 16.65 -11.91
C VAL A 196 0.71 16.13 -10.89
N VAL A 197 0.50 16.86 -9.79
CA VAL A 197 -0.50 16.53 -8.76
C VAL A 197 -1.91 16.56 -9.33
N ARG A 198 -2.23 17.56 -10.16
CA ARG A 198 -3.51 17.63 -10.87
C ARG A 198 -3.68 16.46 -11.83
N ALA A 199 -2.65 16.13 -12.61
CA ALA A 199 -2.65 14.99 -13.52
C ALA A 199 -2.82 13.66 -12.76
N ALA A 200 -2.29 13.56 -11.55
CA ALA A 200 -2.48 12.40 -10.70
C ALA A 200 -3.93 12.26 -10.17
N GLY A 201 -4.72 13.34 -10.23
CA GLY A 201 -6.16 13.32 -10.03
C GLY A 201 -6.96 12.83 -11.25
N SER A 202 -6.35 12.68 -12.44
CA SER A 202 -7.01 12.31 -13.70
C SER A 202 -7.86 11.04 -13.60
N ALA A 203 -8.98 10.97 -14.32
CA ALA A 203 -9.78 9.73 -14.38
C ALA A 203 -9.01 8.55 -15.02
N ASP A 204 -7.99 8.84 -15.82
CA ASP A 204 -7.11 7.84 -16.45
C ASP A 204 -6.10 7.29 -15.43
N SER A 205 -6.22 6.00 -15.09
CA SER A 205 -5.34 5.35 -14.11
C SER A 205 -3.88 5.28 -14.57
N ARG A 206 -3.60 5.25 -15.88
CA ARG A 206 -2.23 5.25 -16.42
C ARG A 206 -1.56 6.60 -16.16
N VAL A 207 -2.28 7.70 -16.35
CA VAL A 207 -1.78 9.05 -16.02
C VAL A 207 -1.51 9.16 -14.52
N CYS A 208 -2.42 8.64 -13.68
CA CYS A 208 -2.22 8.58 -12.23
C CYS A 208 -0.97 7.80 -11.84
N LEU A 209 -0.77 6.64 -12.45
CA LEU A 209 0.34 5.75 -12.17
C LEU A 209 1.68 6.34 -12.60
N LEU A 210 1.75 6.99 -13.77
CA LEU A 210 2.94 7.72 -14.19
C LEU A 210 3.24 8.90 -13.27
N ALA A 211 2.21 9.62 -12.82
CA ALA A 211 2.39 10.70 -11.85
C ALA A 211 2.85 10.19 -10.49
N PHE A 212 2.32 9.07 -10.04
CA PHE A 212 2.80 8.38 -8.85
C PHE A 212 4.25 7.95 -8.96
N ARG A 213 4.66 7.36 -10.09
CA ARG A 213 6.06 7.00 -10.36
C ARG A 213 6.95 8.24 -10.37
N PHE A 214 6.51 9.30 -11.04
CA PHE A 214 7.27 10.56 -11.10
C PHE A 214 7.49 11.13 -9.70
N MET A 215 6.47 11.17 -8.85
CA MET A 215 6.60 11.67 -7.49
C MET A 215 7.40 10.71 -6.58
N GLY A 216 7.16 9.40 -6.68
CA GLY A 216 7.79 8.38 -5.84
C GLY A 216 9.30 8.17 -6.08
N LEU A 217 9.83 8.58 -7.24
CA LEU A 217 11.27 8.51 -7.53
C LEU A 217 12.12 9.54 -6.76
N GLY A 218 11.53 10.40 -5.92
CA GLY A 218 12.29 11.34 -5.08
C GLY A 218 11.82 11.30 -3.63
N TYR A 219 12.72 10.91 -2.72
CA TYR A 219 12.52 10.94 -1.26
C TYR A 219 12.56 12.37 -0.68
N GLU A 220 12.13 13.38 -1.44
CA GLU A 220 12.20 14.76 -0.96
C GLU A 220 10.91 15.13 -0.21
N ALA A 221 11.08 15.69 0.98
CA ALA A 221 10.03 16.03 1.95
C ALA A 221 8.87 16.88 1.37
N TRP A 222 9.11 17.59 0.27
CA TRP A 222 8.15 18.46 -0.41
C TRP A 222 7.10 17.69 -1.24
N SER A 223 7.41 16.47 -1.68
CA SER A 223 6.47 15.64 -2.45
C SER A 223 5.30 15.14 -1.60
N ILE A 224 5.48 15.08 -0.29
CA ILE A 224 4.61 14.30 0.58
C ILE A 224 3.24 14.96 0.84
N PRO A 225 3.15 16.27 1.14
CA PRO A 225 1.85 16.94 1.26
C PRO A 225 1.04 16.93 -0.05
N LEU A 226 1.75 17.01 -1.17
CA LEU A 226 1.19 16.95 -2.52
C LEU A 226 0.73 15.54 -2.90
N MET A 227 1.37 14.51 -2.33
CA MET A 227 1.02 13.11 -2.56
C MET A 227 -0.22 12.67 -1.82
N ALA A 228 -0.57 13.34 -0.71
CA ALA A 228 -1.68 12.89 0.12
C ALA A 228 -3.05 12.88 -0.59
N PRO A 229 -3.50 13.95 -1.27
CA PRO A 229 -4.76 13.92 -2.02
C PRO A 229 -4.73 12.94 -3.19
N VAL A 230 -3.57 12.82 -3.83
CA VAL A 230 -3.36 11.93 -4.97
C VAL A 230 -3.46 10.46 -4.56
N ALA A 231 -2.85 10.11 -3.44
CA ALA A 231 -2.89 8.76 -2.90
C ALA A 231 -4.32 8.37 -2.48
N VAL A 232 -5.06 9.29 -1.86
CA VAL A 232 -6.49 9.07 -1.56
C VAL A 232 -7.32 8.90 -2.85
N SER A 233 -7.04 9.69 -3.89
CA SER A 233 -7.72 9.56 -5.19
C SER A 233 -7.40 8.24 -5.89
N ALA A 234 -6.13 7.81 -5.85
CA ALA A 234 -5.66 6.54 -6.37
C ALA A 234 -6.37 5.34 -5.72
N LEU A 235 -6.48 5.34 -4.39
CA LEU A 235 -7.18 4.29 -3.64
C LEU A 235 -8.64 4.13 -4.06
N ARG A 236 -9.28 5.18 -4.58
CA ARG A 236 -10.68 5.14 -5.05
C ARG A 236 -10.84 4.57 -6.46
N LYS A 237 -9.76 4.42 -7.25
CA LYS A 237 -9.83 4.06 -8.68
C LYS A 237 -9.89 2.56 -8.97
N THR A 238 -9.93 1.71 -7.94
CA THR A 238 -9.99 0.23 -8.06
C THR A 238 -8.92 -0.38 -8.99
N ASP A 239 -7.83 0.35 -9.25
CA ASP A 239 -6.68 -0.12 -10.02
C ASP A 239 -5.68 -0.72 -9.03
N TRP A 240 -5.49 -2.04 -9.07
CA TRP A 240 -4.75 -2.76 -8.04
C TRP A 240 -3.26 -2.42 -8.02
N GLU A 241 -2.63 -2.16 -9.18
CA GLU A 241 -1.23 -1.73 -9.22
C GLU A 241 -1.07 -0.34 -8.60
N LEU A 242 -2.02 0.56 -8.87
CA LEU A 242 -2.05 1.88 -8.28
C LEU A 242 -2.32 1.84 -6.77
N THR A 243 -3.28 1.03 -6.32
CA THR A 243 -3.56 0.80 -4.89
C THR A 243 -2.35 0.21 -4.18
N GLU A 244 -1.73 -0.83 -4.74
CA GLU A 244 -0.52 -1.45 -4.19
C GLU A 244 0.59 -0.41 -4.00
N ARG A 245 0.89 0.39 -5.04
CA ARG A 245 1.95 1.42 -4.95
C ARG A 245 1.60 2.53 -3.99
N ALA A 246 0.36 3.03 -4.01
CA ALA A 246 -0.08 4.09 -3.11
C ALA A 246 0.00 3.62 -1.65
N SER A 247 -0.50 2.42 -1.37
CA SER A 247 -0.48 1.84 -0.02
C SER A 247 0.94 1.47 0.42
N LYS A 248 1.78 0.93 -0.47
CA LYS A 248 3.20 0.67 -0.16
C LYS A 248 3.94 1.96 0.18
N MET A 249 3.73 3.03 -0.60
CA MET A 249 4.25 4.35 -0.27
C MET A 249 3.73 4.81 1.09
N MET A 250 2.45 4.56 1.39
CA MET A 250 1.88 4.90 2.69
C MET A 250 2.45 4.11 3.86
N CYS A 251 3.04 2.95 3.59
CA CYS A 251 3.74 2.16 4.58
C CYS A 251 5.21 2.57 4.76
N LEU A 252 5.79 3.32 3.83
CA LEU A 252 7.15 3.82 4.00
C LEU A 252 7.13 5.03 4.93
N SER A 253 8.13 5.13 5.80
CA SER A 253 8.20 6.10 6.89
C SER A 253 7.83 7.51 6.45
N PHE A 254 6.73 8.01 6.98
CA PHE A 254 6.33 9.41 6.81
C PHE A 254 6.78 10.22 8.00
N SER A 255 6.90 11.53 7.82
CA SER A 255 6.88 12.42 8.97
C SER A 255 5.50 12.32 9.65
N PRO A 256 5.42 12.40 10.99
CA PRO A 256 4.15 12.37 11.69
C PRO A 256 3.12 13.40 11.20
N ALA A 257 3.59 14.58 10.78
CA ALA A 257 2.74 15.64 10.22
C ALA A 257 2.04 15.21 8.92
N VAL A 258 2.74 14.46 8.07
CA VAL A 258 2.16 13.90 6.84
C VAL A 258 1.10 12.87 7.18
N ALA A 259 1.41 11.93 8.07
CA ALA A 259 0.48 10.87 8.45
C ALA A 259 -0.82 11.47 9.02
N ALA A 260 -0.71 12.51 9.85
CA ALA A 260 -1.85 13.28 10.35
C ALA A 260 -2.65 13.95 9.22
N THR A 261 -1.97 14.54 8.24
CA THR A 261 -2.62 15.17 7.06
C THR A 261 -3.37 14.14 6.21
N LEU A 262 -2.76 12.98 5.95
CA LEU A 262 -3.40 11.88 5.22
C LEU A 262 -4.68 11.40 5.94
N LEU A 263 -4.63 11.26 7.27
CA LEU A 263 -5.81 10.90 8.06
C LEU A 263 -6.91 11.96 7.96
N GLN A 264 -6.57 13.25 8.04
CA GLN A 264 -7.52 14.36 7.88
C GLN A 264 -8.18 14.39 6.49
N LEU A 265 -7.44 14.01 5.44
CA LEU A 265 -7.95 13.90 4.08
C LEU A 265 -8.80 12.64 3.83
N GLY A 266 -9.03 11.82 4.86
CA GLY A 266 -9.88 10.63 4.76
C GLY A 266 -9.16 9.40 4.22
N ALA A 267 -7.82 9.34 4.30
CA ALA A 267 -7.05 8.16 3.86
C ALA A 267 -7.49 6.87 4.56
N SER A 268 -7.91 6.92 5.83
CA SER A 268 -8.39 5.73 6.55
C SER A 268 -9.60 5.08 5.88
N ASN A 269 -10.59 5.88 5.46
CA ASN A 269 -11.78 5.36 4.76
C ASN A 269 -11.42 4.88 3.35
N ALA A 270 -10.58 5.63 2.63
CA ALA A 270 -10.13 5.24 1.29
C ALA A 270 -9.33 3.92 1.30
N LEU A 271 -8.47 3.71 2.30
CA LEU A 271 -7.74 2.46 2.51
C LEU A 271 -8.69 1.31 2.84
N ARG A 272 -9.72 1.54 3.67
CA ARG A 272 -10.76 0.54 3.96
C ARG A 272 -11.51 0.12 2.72
N ASP A 273 -11.99 1.09 1.94
CA ASP A 273 -12.76 0.84 0.72
C ASP A 273 -11.90 0.11 -0.32
N ALA A 274 -10.64 0.55 -0.50
CA ALA A 274 -9.68 -0.08 -1.40
C ALA A 274 -9.34 -1.52 -0.97
N ALA A 275 -9.08 -1.74 0.32
CA ALA A 275 -8.79 -3.07 0.86
C ALA A 275 -9.99 -4.02 0.70
N ALA A 276 -11.20 -3.55 0.98
CA ALA A 276 -12.42 -4.34 0.80
C ALA A 276 -12.67 -4.69 -0.67
N ALA A 277 -12.51 -3.72 -1.58
CA ALA A 277 -12.66 -3.94 -3.02
C ALA A 277 -11.62 -4.92 -3.56
N ALA A 278 -10.36 -4.76 -3.16
CA ALA A 278 -9.26 -5.64 -3.57
C ALA A 278 -9.42 -7.06 -3.00
N ALA A 279 -9.82 -7.21 -1.73
CA ALA A 279 -10.11 -8.51 -1.13
C ALA A 279 -11.31 -9.20 -1.80
N ALA A 280 -12.36 -8.45 -2.14
CA ALA A 280 -13.50 -8.96 -2.88
C ALA A 280 -13.10 -9.43 -4.29
N ALA A 281 -12.28 -8.67 -5.01
CA ALA A 281 -11.75 -9.06 -6.31
C ALA A 281 -10.89 -10.34 -6.22
N ALA A 282 -10.03 -10.44 -5.21
CA ALA A 282 -9.19 -11.60 -4.98
C ALA A 282 -9.98 -12.87 -4.59
N GLY A 283 -11.13 -12.71 -3.91
CA GLY A 283 -12.04 -13.77 -3.50
C GLY A 283 -13.06 -14.20 -4.56
N GLY A 284 -13.58 -13.25 -5.35
CA GLY A 284 -14.61 -13.49 -6.36
C GLY A 284 -14.20 -14.46 -7.47
N ALA A 285 -12.91 -14.50 -7.80
CA ALA A 285 -12.35 -15.45 -8.76
C ALA A 285 -12.51 -16.93 -8.34
N ALA A 286 -12.70 -17.23 -7.04
CA ALA A 286 -12.82 -18.60 -6.56
C ALA A 286 -14.23 -19.20 -6.69
N ALA A 287 -15.27 -18.37 -6.87
CA ALA A 287 -16.66 -18.83 -6.96
C ALA A 287 -17.12 -19.12 -8.40
N GLY A 288 -16.44 -18.54 -9.40
CA GLY A 288 -16.68 -18.78 -10.82
C GLY A 288 -16.01 -20.07 -11.30
N GLY A 289 -16.48 -21.23 -10.83
CA GLY A 289 -16.00 -22.54 -11.26
C GLY A 289 -16.38 -22.83 -12.71
N GLY A 290 -15.54 -22.44 -13.67
CA GLY A 290 -15.68 -22.85 -15.06
C GLY A 290 -14.91 -21.95 -16.03
N LEU A 291 -13.86 -22.49 -16.64
CA LEU A 291 -13.17 -21.97 -17.83
C LEU A 291 -12.28 -20.71 -17.71
N ALA A 292 -12.42 -19.85 -16.69
CA ALA A 292 -11.60 -18.63 -16.57
C ALA A 292 -10.10 -18.87 -16.25
N ASN A 293 -9.73 -20.05 -15.73
CA ASN A 293 -8.35 -20.35 -15.33
C ASN A 293 -7.40 -20.66 -16.52
N ALA A 294 -7.91 -20.78 -17.75
CA ALA A 294 -7.11 -21.20 -18.89
C ALA A 294 -6.39 -20.05 -19.62
N TRP A 295 -6.75 -18.78 -19.35
CA TRP A 295 -6.25 -17.63 -20.12
C TRP A 295 -5.84 -16.47 -19.19
N GLY A 296 -4.62 -16.51 -18.65
CA GLY A 296 -3.89 -15.31 -18.21
C GLY A 296 -4.34 -14.55 -16.94
N GLY A 297 -5.44 -14.92 -16.27
CA GLY A 297 -6.01 -14.15 -15.14
C GLY A 297 -5.27 -14.22 -13.79
N GLY A 298 -4.06 -14.79 -13.73
CA GLY A 298 -3.31 -14.95 -12.47
C GLY A 298 -2.73 -13.64 -11.93
N SER A 299 -2.20 -12.79 -12.80
CA SER A 299 -1.50 -11.55 -12.40
C SER A 299 -2.40 -10.55 -11.69
N ASP A 300 -3.64 -10.39 -12.16
CA ASP A 300 -4.58 -9.41 -11.60
C ASP A 300 -5.04 -9.82 -10.21
N ARG A 301 -5.18 -11.12 -9.97
CA ARG A 301 -5.54 -11.67 -8.66
C ARG A 301 -4.41 -11.47 -7.66
N ASP A 302 -3.17 -11.73 -8.08
CA ASP A 302 -1.99 -11.52 -7.23
C ASP A 302 -1.80 -10.02 -6.91
N ALA A 303 -2.03 -9.14 -7.89
CA ALA A 303 -2.03 -7.69 -7.68
C ALA A 303 -3.14 -7.24 -6.72
N ALA A 304 -4.37 -7.78 -6.86
CA ALA A 304 -5.47 -7.50 -5.93
C ALA A 304 -5.14 -7.96 -4.51
N TRP A 305 -4.51 -9.13 -4.35
CA TRP A 305 -4.05 -9.59 -3.03
C TRP A 305 -3.01 -8.65 -2.42
N ALA A 306 -1.97 -8.32 -3.18
CA ALA A 306 -0.92 -7.41 -2.71
C ALA A 306 -1.51 -6.04 -2.33
N ALA A 307 -2.39 -5.50 -3.16
CA ALA A 307 -3.11 -4.26 -2.92
C ALA A 307 -3.93 -4.30 -1.62
N ALA A 308 -4.68 -5.38 -1.37
CA ALA A 308 -5.47 -5.54 -0.14
C ALA A 308 -4.59 -5.56 1.11
N ILE A 309 -3.48 -6.30 1.09
CA ILE A 309 -2.56 -6.40 2.24
C ILE A 309 -1.86 -5.07 2.48
N TRP A 310 -1.32 -4.43 1.44
CA TRP A 310 -0.67 -3.12 1.60
C TRP A 310 -1.67 -2.07 2.10
N ALA A 311 -2.91 -2.06 1.62
CA ALA A 311 -3.92 -1.12 2.09
C ALA A 311 -4.26 -1.34 3.57
N ALA A 312 -4.37 -2.60 4.02
CA ALA A 312 -4.54 -2.94 5.42
C ALA A 312 -3.34 -2.53 6.28
N LEU A 313 -2.11 -2.82 5.83
CA LEU A 313 -0.87 -2.42 6.51
C LEU A 313 -0.77 -0.89 6.65
N ALA A 314 -1.07 -0.15 5.59
CA ALA A 314 -1.07 1.30 5.62
C ALA A 314 -2.11 1.82 6.62
N ALA A 315 -3.29 1.21 6.70
CA ALA A 315 -4.34 1.59 7.65
C ALA A 315 -3.95 1.35 9.11
N ILE A 316 -3.07 0.38 9.37
CA ILE A 316 -2.51 0.10 10.70
C ILE A 316 -1.43 1.12 11.06
N GLN A 317 -0.54 1.44 10.13
CA GLN A 317 0.63 2.27 10.40
C GLN A 317 0.32 3.76 10.43
N LEU A 318 -0.56 4.26 9.56
CA LEU A 318 -0.84 5.69 9.44
C LEU A 318 -1.24 6.35 10.78
N PRO A 319 -2.12 5.75 11.60
CA PRO A 319 -2.45 6.27 12.92
C PRO A 319 -1.27 6.27 13.89
N GLN A 320 -0.37 5.29 13.81
CA GLN A 320 0.80 5.19 14.69
C GLN A 320 1.82 6.28 14.39
N GLU A 321 2.15 6.47 13.11
CA GLU A 321 3.05 7.54 12.67
C GLU A 321 2.49 8.92 13.02
N ALA A 322 1.19 9.13 12.82
CA ALA A 322 0.53 10.39 13.19
C ALA A 322 0.56 10.65 14.71
N ALA A 323 0.57 9.58 15.52
CA ALA A 323 0.66 9.69 16.97
C ALA A 323 2.09 9.96 17.46
N ALA A 324 3.10 9.41 16.79
CA ALA A 324 4.51 9.58 17.17
C ALA A 324 4.98 11.04 17.16
N GLY A 325 4.31 11.92 16.39
CA GLY A 325 4.62 13.36 16.37
C GLY A 325 3.90 14.21 17.42
N ARG A 326 2.99 13.63 18.22
CA ARG A 326 2.34 14.37 19.29
C ARG A 326 3.23 14.40 20.51
N ALA A 327 3.40 15.57 21.11
CA ALA A 327 4.08 15.70 22.39
C ALA A 327 3.37 14.81 23.43
N PRO A 328 4.11 14.01 24.21
CA PRO A 328 3.52 13.15 25.22
C PRO A 328 2.71 14.00 26.21
N GLY A 329 1.38 13.84 26.20
CA GLY A 329 0.46 14.52 27.13
C GLY A 329 -0.57 15.46 26.50
N VAL A 330 -0.49 15.77 25.19
CA VAL A 330 -1.46 16.69 24.54
C VAL A 330 -2.36 15.94 23.55
N GLY A 331 -3.49 15.45 24.05
CA GLY A 331 -4.60 14.97 23.24
C GLY A 331 -5.07 13.55 23.54
N PRO A 332 -6.30 13.18 23.12
CA PRO A 332 -6.80 11.83 23.30
C PRO A 332 -5.84 10.86 22.59
N SER A 333 -5.44 9.81 23.30
CA SER A 333 -4.70 8.70 22.73
C SER A 333 -5.42 8.27 21.44
N PRO A 334 -4.72 8.13 20.30
CA PRO A 334 -5.34 7.48 19.15
C PRO A 334 -5.96 6.17 19.64
N SER A 335 -7.17 5.85 19.16
CA SER A 335 -7.80 4.56 19.46
C SER A 335 -6.74 3.47 19.32
N ALA A 336 -6.40 2.83 20.44
CA ALA A 336 -5.32 1.85 20.52
C ALA A 336 -5.62 0.59 19.68
N ASP A 337 -6.85 0.49 19.20
CA ASP A 337 -7.28 -0.52 18.27
C ASP A 337 -6.87 -0.06 16.87
N ALA A 338 -5.72 -0.58 16.43
CA ALA A 338 -5.51 -0.76 15.00
C ALA A 338 -6.81 -1.33 14.40
N PRO A 339 -7.26 -0.80 13.25
CA PRO A 339 -8.61 -1.10 12.80
C PRO A 339 -8.79 -2.62 12.68
N SER A 340 -9.64 -3.21 13.52
CA SER A 340 -9.91 -4.66 13.51
C SER A 340 -10.24 -5.17 12.11
N TRP A 341 -10.91 -4.33 11.30
CA TRP A 341 -11.18 -4.61 9.90
C TRP A 341 -9.93 -4.86 9.05
N ALA A 342 -8.83 -4.14 9.28
CA ALA A 342 -7.60 -4.28 8.50
C ALA A 342 -6.94 -5.63 8.77
N LEU A 343 -6.98 -6.04 10.03
CA LEU A 343 -6.45 -7.32 10.47
C LEU A 343 -7.34 -8.49 10.03
N ASP A 344 -8.66 -8.31 10.04
CA ASP A 344 -9.62 -9.24 9.44
C ASP A 344 -9.38 -9.40 7.93
N VAL A 345 -9.05 -8.31 7.22
CA VAL A 345 -8.69 -8.37 5.79
C VAL A 345 -7.42 -9.20 5.61
N VAL A 346 -6.32 -8.92 6.33
CA VAL A 346 -5.07 -9.69 6.21
C VAL A 346 -5.28 -11.17 6.54
N SER A 347 -6.04 -11.47 7.60
CA SER A 347 -6.37 -12.84 8.01
C SER A 347 -7.22 -13.57 6.96
N SER A 348 -8.26 -12.91 6.45
CA SER A 348 -9.10 -13.41 5.36
C SER A 348 -8.27 -13.64 4.10
N VAL A 349 -7.32 -12.73 3.80
CA VAL A 349 -6.44 -12.83 2.65
C VAL A 349 -5.58 -14.07 2.70
N LEU A 350 -4.85 -14.24 3.81
CA LEU A 350 -3.98 -15.39 4.02
C LEU A 350 -4.77 -16.71 4.03
N SER A 351 -5.99 -16.70 4.59
CA SER A 351 -6.86 -17.88 4.64
C SER A 351 -7.43 -18.27 3.27
N ALA A 352 -7.69 -17.29 2.40
CA ALA A 352 -8.27 -17.51 1.08
C ALA A 352 -7.22 -17.67 -0.03
N ALA A 353 -5.94 -17.43 0.26
CA ALA A 353 -4.81 -17.74 -0.62
C ALA A 353 -4.67 -19.26 -0.82
N ARG A 354 -5.54 -19.82 -1.67
CA ARG A 354 -5.48 -21.22 -2.09
C ARG A 354 -4.40 -21.36 -3.15
N GLY A 355 -3.19 -21.72 -2.73
CA GLY A 355 -2.05 -22.01 -3.61
C GLY A 355 -0.75 -21.38 -3.12
N ALA A 356 0.36 -22.06 -3.41
CA ALA A 356 1.69 -21.66 -2.95
C ALA A 356 2.10 -20.25 -3.41
N ALA A 357 1.84 -19.90 -4.67
CA ALA A 357 2.28 -18.64 -5.27
C ALA A 357 1.60 -17.40 -4.63
N ALA A 358 0.27 -17.41 -4.53
CA ALA A 358 -0.48 -16.28 -3.97
C ALA A 358 -0.11 -16.00 -2.50
N ALA A 359 0.07 -17.07 -1.73
CA ALA A 359 0.45 -16.95 -0.34
C ALA A 359 1.93 -16.62 -0.14
N ALA A 360 2.83 -17.12 -1.00
CA ALA A 360 4.22 -16.64 -1.04
C ALA A 360 4.26 -15.13 -1.32
N LYS A 361 3.43 -14.62 -2.25
CA LYS A 361 3.29 -13.18 -2.50
C LYS A 361 2.76 -12.42 -1.29
N ALA A 362 1.75 -12.95 -0.60
CA ALA A 362 1.22 -12.34 0.62
C ALA A 362 2.28 -12.25 1.73
N LEU A 363 3.07 -13.31 1.92
CA LEU A 363 4.17 -13.34 2.87
C LEU A 363 5.33 -12.42 2.46
N GLU A 364 5.62 -12.30 1.16
CA GLU A 364 6.59 -11.35 0.62
C GLU A 364 6.18 -9.90 0.95
N VAL A 365 4.89 -9.57 0.77
CA VAL A 365 4.33 -8.27 1.14
C VAL A 365 4.45 -8.02 2.64
N MET A 366 4.08 -9.00 3.47
CA MET A 366 4.25 -8.89 4.93
C MET A 366 5.72 -8.70 5.33
N ARG A 367 6.68 -9.35 4.64
CA ARG A 367 8.11 -9.16 4.92
C ARG A 367 8.57 -7.73 4.63
N ALA A 368 8.01 -7.11 3.61
CA ALA A 368 8.30 -5.72 3.26
C ALA A 368 7.58 -4.71 4.18
N ALA A 369 6.68 -5.17 5.06
CA ALA A 369 5.97 -4.31 5.99
C ALA A 369 6.91 -3.76 7.07
N PRO A 370 6.68 -2.53 7.55
CA PRO A 370 7.47 -1.95 8.63
C PRO A 370 7.31 -2.72 9.95
N ALA A 371 8.37 -2.66 10.76
CA ALA A 371 8.45 -3.30 12.07
C ALA A 371 7.23 -3.05 12.97
N GLU A 372 6.77 -1.80 13.04
CA GLU A 372 5.63 -1.39 13.87
C GLU A 372 4.32 -2.01 13.41
N ALA A 373 4.07 -2.03 12.09
CA ALA A 373 2.89 -2.69 11.53
C ALA A 373 2.93 -4.21 11.79
N LEU A 374 4.12 -4.81 11.68
CA LEU A 374 4.35 -6.21 12.00
C LEU A 374 4.09 -6.53 13.48
N ARG A 375 4.48 -5.66 14.42
CA ARG A 375 4.18 -5.83 15.86
C ARG A 375 2.67 -5.85 16.13
N VAL A 376 1.92 -4.93 15.52
CA VAL A 376 0.44 -4.93 15.64
C VAL A 376 -0.15 -6.20 15.08
N LEU A 377 0.31 -6.60 13.90
CA LEU A 377 -0.11 -7.83 13.24
C LEU A 377 0.15 -9.06 14.12
N ALA A 378 1.31 -9.14 14.78
CA ALA A 378 1.68 -10.23 15.67
C ALA A 378 0.68 -10.46 16.81
N ARG A 379 0.08 -9.37 17.31
CA ARG A 379 -0.90 -9.38 18.41
C ARG A 379 -2.31 -9.74 17.96
N HIS A 380 -2.58 -9.77 16.65
CA HIS A 380 -3.93 -9.97 16.17
C HIS A 380 -4.37 -11.44 16.22
N PRO A 381 -5.58 -11.73 16.76
CA PRO A 381 -6.09 -13.08 16.79
C PRO A 381 -6.24 -13.70 15.38
N GLY A 382 -5.71 -14.89 15.19
CA GLY A 382 -5.77 -15.65 13.94
C GLY A 382 -4.62 -15.45 12.96
N LEU A 383 -3.72 -14.47 13.14
CA LEU A 383 -2.65 -14.24 12.15
C LEU A 383 -1.59 -15.34 12.19
N LEU A 384 -0.95 -15.56 13.35
CA LEU A 384 0.05 -16.63 13.50
C LEU A 384 -0.58 -18.00 13.30
N ARG A 385 -1.87 -18.14 13.68
CA ARG A 385 -2.69 -19.28 13.31
C ARG A 385 -2.78 -19.50 11.80
N GLY A 386 -3.09 -18.45 11.03
CA GLY A 386 -3.18 -18.47 9.58
C GLY A 386 -1.85 -18.81 8.92
N VAL A 387 -0.76 -18.16 9.35
CA VAL A 387 0.61 -18.43 8.86
C VAL A 387 1.01 -19.88 9.16
N GLY A 388 0.78 -20.37 10.38
CA GLY A 388 1.10 -21.74 10.77
C GLY A 388 0.30 -22.79 9.98
N ALA A 389 -1.02 -22.58 9.81
CA ALA A 389 -1.86 -23.46 8.99
C ALA A 389 -1.42 -23.47 7.53
N PHE A 390 -1.13 -22.29 6.98
CA PHE A 390 -0.70 -22.14 5.59
C PHE A 390 0.63 -22.84 5.32
N VAL A 391 1.67 -22.52 6.10
CA VAL A 391 3.01 -23.08 5.86
C VAL A 391 3.01 -24.60 5.99
N ALA A 392 2.20 -25.16 6.90
CA ALA A 392 2.03 -26.60 7.04
C ALA A 392 1.30 -27.26 5.86
N GLY A 393 0.38 -26.54 5.21
CA GLY A 393 -0.44 -27.06 4.10
C GLY A 393 0.15 -26.80 2.71
N CYS A 394 1.07 -25.84 2.56
CA CYS A 394 1.51 -25.33 1.26
C CYS A 394 2.39 -26.31 0.46
N GLY A 395 3.25 -27.08 1.14
CA GLY A 395 4.21 -27.99 0.49
C GLY A 395 5.34 -27.32 -0.31
N ASP A 396 5.22 -26.02 -0.63
CA ASP A 396 6.22 -25.24 -1.36
C ASP A 396 7.32 -24.70 -0.44
N ALA A 397 8.59 -24.97 -0.81
CA ALA A 397 9.74 -24.62 0.00
C ALA A 397 9.94 -23.10 0.13
N ALA A 398 9.64 -22.33 -0.91
CA ALA A 398 9.79 -20.87 -0.87
C ALA A 398 8.75 -20.24 0.06
N ALA A 399 7.49 -20.68 -0.01
CA ALA A 399 6.43 -20.26 0.90
C ALA A 399 6.75 -20.60 2.37
N VAL A 400 7.38 -21.76 2.63
CA VAL A 400 7.85 -22.14 3.96
C VAL A 400 8.96 -21.21 4.44
N ASP A 401 9.95 -20.92 3.60
CA ASP A 401 11.05 -20.00 3.92
C ASP A 401 10.56 -18.57 4.16
N TRP A 402 9.59 -18.10 3.36
CA TRP A 402 8.93 -16.82 3.58
C TRP A 402 8.20 -16.78 4.91
N GLY A 403 7.40 -17.79 5.23
CA GLY A 403 6.67 -17.88 6.49
C GLY A 403 7.62 -17.92 7.69
N LEU A 404 8.71 -18.70 7.59
CA LEU A 404 9.77 -18.74 8.59
C LEU A 404 10.42 -17.37 8.78
N THR A 405 10.76 -16.69 7.68
CA THR A 405 11.37 -15.35 7.73
C THR A 405 10.45 -14.33 8.39
N SER A 406 9.15 -14.36 8.08
CA SER A 406 8.15 -13.50 8.73
C SER A 406 8.07 -13.79 10.24
N VAL A 407 7.98 -15.05 10.65
CA VAL A 407 7.93 -15.42 12.08
C VAL A 407 9.24 -15.06 12.81
N ARG A 408 10.40 -15.23 12.17
CA ARG A 408 11.69 -14.78 12.71
C ARG A 408 11.72 -13.26 12.90
N ALA A 409 11.21 -12.49 11.94
CA ALA A 409 11.15 -11.03 12.05
C ALA A 409 10.27 -10.62 13.23
N LEU A 410 9.09 -11.23 13.38
CA LEU A 410 8.19 -11.00 14.52
C LEU A 410 8.87 -11.33 15.86
N ALA A 411 9.53 -12.48 15.96
CA ALA A 411 10.23 -12.87 17.18
C ALA A 411 11.41 -11.96 17.53
N LYS A 412 12.13 -11.42 16.54
CA LYS A 412 13.17 -10.41 16.77
C LYS A 412 12.58 -9.10 17.30
N LEU A 413 11.43 -8.68 16.77
CA LEU A 413 10.76 -7.45 17.18
C LEU A 413 10.22 -7.51 18.62
N GLU A 414 9.69 -8.66 19.02
CA GLU A 414 9.26 -8.94 20.40
C GLU A 414 10.44 -8.94 21.38
N ARG A 415 11.54 -9.61 21.02
CA ARG A 415 12.76 -9.63 21.86
C ARG A 415 13.35 -8.23 22.04
N ALA A 416 13.37 -7.41 20.99
CA ALA A 416 13.88 -6.06 21.06
C ALA A 416 13.05 -5.16 21.99
N ALA A 417 11.75 -5.39 22.09
CA ALA A 417 10.89 -4.67 23.02
C ALA A 417 11.14 -5.04 24.49
N CYS A 418 11.52 -6.29 24.77
CA CYS A 418 11.89 -6.71 26.13
C CYS A 418 13.26 -6.18 26.56
N ALA A 419 14.20 -6.04 25.62
CA ALA A 419 15.56 -5.59 25.92
C ALA A 419 15.64 -4.11 26.37
N SER A 420 14.59 -3.31 26.14
CA SER A 420 14.56 -1.92 26.60
C SER A 420 14.09 -1.74 28.04
N ASP A 421 13.49 -2.76 28.67
CA ASP A 421 12.89 -2.65 30.00
C ASP A 421 13.75 -3.22 31.14
N ASP A 422 14.78 -4.02 30.85
CA ASP A 422 15.58 -4.68 31.89
C ASP A 422 17.04 -4.22 31.94
N THR A 423 17.32 -3.47 33.00
CA THR A 423 18.59 -3.51 33.74
C THR A 423 18.96 -4.97 34.09
N GLU A 424 20.07 -5.43 33.50
CA GLU A 424 20.93 -6.56 33.89
C GLU A 424 20.30 -7.72 34.72
N GLY A 425 19.92 -8.82 34.05
CA GLY A 425 19.52 -10.03 34.79
C GLY A 425 19.14 -11.29 34.01
N GLY A 426 20.03 -11.86 33.17
CA GLY A 426 20.21 -13.32 33.18
C GLY A 426 19.43 -14.28 32.25
N CYS A 427 18.88 -13.89 31.09
CA CYS A 427 18.23 -14.85 30.17
C CYS A 427 18.80 -14.98 28.74
N ALA A 428 19.88 -14.27 28.37
CA ALA A 428 20.34 -14.20 26.97
C ALA A 428 21.14 -15.44 26.47
N ALA A 429 21.60 -16.34 27.34
CA ALA A 429 22.61 -17.34 26.95
C ALA A 429 22.08 -18.60 26.19
N ALA A 430 20.76 -18.80 26.08
CA ALA A 430 20.21 -20.09 25.60
C ALA A 430 19.91 -20.19 24.09
N CYS A 431 20.28 -19.22 23.24
CA CYS A 431 19.87 -19.21 21.82
C CYS A 431 21.00 -19.02 20.77
N GLY A 432 22.27 -19.05 21.16
CA GLY A 432 23.40 -18.69 20.29
C GLY A 432 23.94 -19.76 19.32
N GLY A 433 23.40 -20.98 19.32
CA GLY A 433 23.88 -22.03 18.40
C GLY A 433 23.22 -21.93 17.02
N GLU A 434 24.01 -21.61 15.99
CA GLU A 434 23.62 -21.74 14.57
C GLU A 434 23.32 -23.22 14.28
N PRO A 435 22.05 -23.60 14.03
CA PRO A 435 21.69 -25.00 13.93
C PRO A 435 22.07 -25.55 12.55
N CYS A 436 23.17 -26.30 12.48
CA CYS A 436 23.39 -27.23 11.37
C CYS A 436 22.41 -28.41 11.49
N GLY A 437 21.34 -28.40 10.68
CA GLY A 437 20.41 -29.52 10.49
C GLY A 437 19.23 -29.54 11.47
N PRO A 438 18.15 -28.80 11.16
CA PRO A 438 16.93 -29.46 10.65
C PRO A 438 16.17 -28.61 9.59
N GLY A 439 15.37 -29.23 8.72
CA GLY A 439 14.66 -28.52 7.63
C GLY A 439 13.73 -27.38 8.09
N ALA A 440 13.45 -26.41 7.21
CA ALA A 440 12.76 -25.14 7.51
C ALA A 440 11.45 -25.27 8.32
N LEU A 441 10.71 -26.37 8.15
CA LEU A 441 9.51 -26.68 8.94
C LEU A 441 9.78 -26.92 10.44
N ALA A 442 10.88 -27.61 10.77
CA ALA A 442 11.28 -27.83 12.15
C ALA A 442 11.71 -26.51 12.80
N GLU A 443 12.34 -25.64 12.03
CA GLU A 443 12.72 -24.33 12.52
C GLU A 443 11.50 -23.42 12.73
N LEU A 444 10.52 -23.42 11.83
CA LEU A 444 9.28 -22.68 12.02
C LEU A 444 8.57 -23.14 13.31
N ARG A 445 8.50 -24.45 13.54
CA ARG A 445 7.94 -25.03 14.77
C ARG A 445 8.69 -24.53 16.01
N ARG A 446 10.02 -24.47 15.95
CA ARG A 446 10.88 -23.94 17.03
C ARG A 446 10.56 -22.47 17.30
N TRP A 447 10.43 -21.64 16.27
CA TRP A 447 10.09 -20.22 16.43
C TRP A 447 8.68 -20.00 16.97
N LEU A 448 7.67 -20.74 16.48
CA LEU A 448 6.32 -20.67 17.04
C LEU A 448 6.29 -21.12 18.50
N SER A 449 7.01 -22.18 18.86
CA SER A 449 7.14 -22.62 20.26
C SER A 449 7.89 -21.62 21.15
N MET A 450 8.78 -20.82 20.58
CA MET A 450 9.45 -19.74 21.31
C MET A 450 8.49 -18.57 21.54
N LEU A 451 7.80 -18.14 20.48
CA LEU A 451 6.80 -17.07 20.56
C LEU A 451 5.63 -17.45 21.48
N SER A 452 5.27 -18.73 21.60
CA SER A 452 4.23 -19.17 22.55
C SER A 452 4.62 -19.00 24.01
N ARG A 453 5.86 -18.61 24.28
CA ARG A 453 6.40 -18.25 25.60
C ARG A 453 6.76 -16.77 25.68
N ALA A 454 6.34 -15.95 24.71
CA ALA A 454 6.54 -14.51 24.73
C ALA A 454 5.87 -13.89 25.97
N PRO A 455 6.43 -12.81 26.54
CA PRO A 455 5.83 -12.13 27.69
C PRO A 455 4.48 -11.47 27.34
N ASP A 456 4.32 -11.03 26.07
CA ASP A 456 3.04 -10.58 25.55
C ASP A 456 2.07 -11.78 25.44
N ARG A 457 1.03 -11.78 26.28
CA ARG A 457 0.04 -12.87 26.35
C ARG A 457 -0.74 -13.05 25.05
N ALA A 458 -0.98 -11.99 24.29
CA ALA A 458 -1.70 -12.08 23.02
C ALA A 458 -0.83 -12.80 21.98
N VAL A 459 0.44 -12.41 21.88
CA VAL A 459 1.42 -13.07 20.99
C VAL A 459 1.64 -14.53 21.40
N ALA A 460 1.75 -14.81 22.70
CA ALA A 460 1.94 -16.16 23.20
C ALA A 460 0.75 -17.08 22.87
N TRP A 461 -0.48 -16.59 23.06
CA TRP A 461 -1.69 -17.34 22.74
C TRP A 461 -1.81 -17.60 21.24
N GLU A 462 -1.53 -16.59 20.42
CA GLU A 462 -1.56 -16.71 18.96
C GLU A 462 -0.48 -17.65 18.41
N ALA A 463 0.72 -17.59 18.95
CA ALA A 463 1.79 -18.50 18.56
C ALA A 463 1.48 -19.95 18.95
N ALA A 464 0.85 -20.17 20.10
CA ALA A 464 0.34 -21.49 20.49
C ALA A 464 -0.76 -21.98 19.54
N ALA A 465 -1.70 -21.10 19.15
CA ALA A 465 -2.71 -21.42 18.15
C ALA A 465 -2.10 -21.71 16.76
N GLY A 466 -1.08 -20.96 16.37
CA GLY A 466 -0.22 -21.19 15.19
C GLY A 466 0.43 -22.56 15.20
N LEU A 467 1.06 -22.92 16.32
CA LEU A 467 1.69 -24.22 16.51
C LEU A 467 0.67 -25.37 16.43
N ALA A 468 -0.49 -25.21 17.07
CA ALA A 468 -1.56 -26.20 17.02
C ALA A 468 -2.12 -26.38 15.59
N ALA A 469 -2.33 -25.27 14.86
CA ALA A 469 -2.81 -25.30 13.49
C ALA A 469 -1.79 -25.90 12.50
N PHE A 470 -0.50 -25.60 12.72
CA PHE A 470 0.61 -26.21 11.99
C PHE A 470 0.63 -27.74 12.18
N ASP A 471 0.57 -28.21 13.42
CA ASP A 471 0.57 -29.65 13.74
C ASP A 471 -0.71 -30.36 13.26
N ALA A 472 -1.86 -29.68 13.29
CA ALA A 472 -3.12 -30.21 12.75
C ALA A 472 -3.07 -30.37 11.21
N SER A 473 -2.59 -29.35 10.50
CA SER A 473 -2.50 -29.35 9.04
C SER A 473 -1.51 -30.40 8.54
N ARG A 474 -0.37 -30.56 9.22
CA ARG A 474 0.62 -31.60 8.88
C ARG A 474 0.05 -33.02 9.04
N ARG A 475 -0.76 -33.27 10.07
CA ARG A 475 -1.45 -34.55 10.27
C ARG A 475 -2.47 -34.82 9.16
N ALA A 476 -3.21 -33.80 8.73
CA ALA A 476 -4.15 -33.91 7.62
C ALA A 476 -3.43 -34.28 6.31
N SER A 477 -2.28 -33.66 6.01
CA SER A 477 -1.48 -33.96 4.82
C SER A 477 -0.87 -35.36 4.85
N ALA A 478 -0.44 -35.86 6.02
CA ALA A 478 0.11 -37.21 6.16
C ALA A 478 -0.94 -38.32 5.96
N GLY A 479 -2.21 -38.06 6.32
CA GLY A 479 -3.30 -39.02 6.19
C GLY A 479 -3.70 -39.33 4.74
N TYR A 480 -3.41 -38.44 3.79
CA TYR A 480 -3.82 -38.61 2.39
C TYR A 480 -2.96 -39.62 1.61
N LEU A 481 -1.72 -39.89 2.07
CA LEU A 481 -0.80 -40.81 1.40
C LEU A 481 -0.76 -42.22 2.02
N GLY A 482 -1.48 -42.45 3.13
CA GLY A 482 -1.34 -43.68 3.93
C GLY A 482 -2.46 -44.71 3.84
N SER A 483 -3.60 -44.42 3.20
CA SER A 483 -4.76 -45.33 3.18
C SER A 483 -4.83 -46.19 1.91
N GLY A 484 -3.70 -46.82 1.57
CA GLY A 484 -3.54 -47.60 0.35
C GLY A 484 -2.58 -48.79 0.54
N LYS A 485 -2.79 -49.62 1.57
CA LYS A 485 -2.21 -50.96 1.59
C LYS A 485 -3.06 -51.91 2.44
N GLY A 486 -4.20 -52.31 1.88
CA GLY A 486 -4.71 -53.66 2.09
C GLY A 486 -3.71 -54.63 1.47
N GLY A 487 -2.75 -55.10 2.27
CA GLY A 487 -1.91 -56.23 1.94
C GLY A 487 -2.68 -57.51 2.24
N GLY A 488 -3.47 -57.96 1.27
CA GLY A 488 -3.78 -59.37 1.14
C GLY A 488 -2.60 -60.09 0.50
N SER A 489 -2.13 -61.15 1.16
CA SER A 489 -1.34 -62.31 0.68
C SER A 489 -0.67 -62.87 1.95
N SER A 490 -0.62 -64.15 2.29
CA SER A 490 -1.08 -65.42 1.74
C SER A 490 -0.67 -66.44 2.81
N GLY A 491 -1.55 -67.37 3.15
CA GLY A 491 -1.26 -68.43 4.12
C GLY A 491 -2.16 -69.60 3.80
N ASP A 492 -1.68 -70.41 2.85
CA ASP A 492 -2.19 -71.71 2.49
C ASP A 492 -2.30 -72.61 3.72
N ASP A 493 -3.40 -73.35 3.86
CA ASP A 493 -3.32 -74.73 4.33
C ASP A 493 -4.52 -75.55 3.82
N ASP A 494 -4.12 -76.70 3.32
CA ASP A 494 -4.83 -77.76 2.63
C ASP A 494 -5.81 -78.52 3.55
N THR A 495 -6.93 -78.96 2.99
CA THR A 495 -7.52 -80.31 3.09
C THR A 495 -9.05 -80.29 2.96
N GLY A 496 -9.58 -81.18 2.10
CA GLY A 496 -10.84 -81.86 2.38
C GLY A 496 -11.99 -81.67 1.39
N THR A 497 -11.96 -82.47 0.32
CA THR A 497 -13.08 -83.33 -0.16
C THR A 497 -14.50 -83.09 0.38
N GLY A 498 -15.48 -83.01 -0.52
CA GLY A 498 -16.84 -83.46 -0.22
C GLY A 498 -17.94 -82.84 -1.07
N ALA A 499 -18.61 -83.68 -1.85
CA ALA A 499 -19.66 -83.31 -2.79
C ALA A 499 -21.02 -82.94 -2.14
N SER A 500 -21.83 -82.22 -2.93
CA SER A 500 -23.27 -82.43 -3.17
C SER A 500 -24.20 -81.27 -2.82
N ALA A 501 -24.91 -80.84 -3.87
CA ALA A 501 -26.37 -80.70 -3.98
C ALA A 501 -27.13 -79.65 -3.13
N GLU A 502 -27.81 -78.80 -3.90
CA GLU A 502 -29.21 -78.39 -3.76
C GLU A 502 -29.68 -77.42 -2.64
N ARG A 503 -30.42 -76.41 -3.13
CA ARG A 503 -31.61 -75.74 -2.56
C ARG A 503 -31.48 -74.96 -1.26
N GLY A 504 -32.15 -73.80 -1.26
CA GLY A 504 -32.97 -73.42 -0.11
C GLY A 504 -32.95 -71.93 0.20
N ALA A 505 -34.11 -71.32 0.12
CA ALA A 505 -34.42 -69.95 0.51
C ALA A 505 -34.55 -69.78 2.03
N MET A 506 -34.84 -68.52 2.42
CA MET A 506 -35.38 -68.04 3.71
C MET A 506 -34.32 -67.75 4.79
N ALA A 507 -34.12 -66.50 5.20
CA ALA A 507 -34.96 -65.60 6.01
C ALA A 507 -34.56 -65.62 7.50
N SER A 508 -34.92 -64.53 8.17
CA SER A 508 -35.06 -64.37 9.62
C SER A 508 -33.83 -64.01 10.48
N SER A 509 -33.86 -62.73 10.88
CA SER A 509 -34.10 -62.28 12.26
C SER A 509 -33.40 -62.98 13.43
N GLY A 510 -32.71 -62.14 14.20
CA GLY A 510 -32.85 -62.11 15.65
C GLY A 510 -31.91 -63.01 16.43
N GLY A 511 -31.31 -62.45 17.49
CA GLY A 511 -30.65 -63.28 18.49
C GLY A 511 -29.61 -62.54 19.30
N ARG A 512 -30.07 -61.90 20.38
CA ARG A 512 -29.26 -61.59 21.56
C ARG A 512 -28.59 -62.88 22.06
N SER A 513 -27.36 -62.81 22.55
CA SER A 513 -27.06 -63.38 23.88
C SER A 513 -25.73 -62.87 24.44
N SER A 514 -25.86 -62.52 25.71
CA SER A 514 -24.88 -62.31 26.76
C SER A 514 -23.82 -63.41 26.89
N GLY A 515 -22.62 -63.00 27.30
CA GLY A 515 -21.55 -63.85 27.84
C GLY A 515 -20.45 -62.98 28.45
N GLU A 516 -20.55 -62.74 29.76
CA GLU A 516 -19.53 -62.10 30.59
C GLU A 516 -18.30 -63.00 30.77
N ALA A 517 -17.09 -62.43 30.72
CA ALA A 517 -15.96 -62.86 31.55
C ALA A 517 -14.86 -61.78 31.61
N ALA A 518 -14.73 -61.20 32.80
CA ALA A 518 -13.53 -60.71 33.50
C ALA A 518 -12.34 -60.11 32.71
N GLY A 519 -12.03 -58.84 32.98
CA GLY A 519 -10.75 -58.25 32.59
C GLY A 519 -10.63 -56.76 32.89
N SER A 520 -10.40 -56.44 34.16
CA SER A 520 -10.12 -55.12 34.71
C SER A 520 -9.00 -54.34 33.99
N ALA A 521 -9.30 -53.16 33.43
CA ALA A 521 -8.42 -51.97 33.46
C ALA A 521 -9.12 -50.70 32.92
N GLY A 522 -9.43 -49.77 33.84
CA GLY A 522 -9.14 -48.34 33.66
C GLY A 522 -9.88 -47.56 32.56
N ALA A 523 -11.07 -47.08 32.92
CA ALA A 523 -11.83 -46.06 32.19
C ALA A 523 -11.08 -44.72 32.08
N SER A 524 -10.97 -44.17 30.86
CA SER A 524 -10.99 -42.73 30.55
C SER A 524 -10.79 -42.49 29.05
N THR A 525 -11.84 -42.61 28.24
CA THR A 525 -11.76 -42.18 26.83
C THR A 525 -13.09 -41.69 26.23
N SER A 526 -14.18 -41.67 27.01
CA SER A 526 -15.49 -41.21 26.56
C SER A 526 -15.73 -39.69 26.72
N GLN A 527 -14.80 -38.94 27.34
CA GLN A 527 -14.85 -37.46 27.38
C GLN A 527 -14.14 -36.78 26.20
N GLN A 528 -13.28 -37.48 25.44
CA GLN A 528 -12.51 -36.88 24.34
C GLN A 528 -13.27 -36.83 22.99
N ALA A 529 -14.40 -37.54 22.86
CA ALA A 529 -15.27 -37.44 21.69
C ALA A 529 -16.18 -36.19 21.70
N ALA A 530 -16.27 -35.46 22.83
CA ALA A 530 -17.05 -34.23 22.94
C ALA A 530 -16.25 -32.95 22.62
N GLU A 531 -14.91 -32.97 22.69
CA GLU A 531 -14.07 -31.78 22.43
C GLU A 531 -13.77 -31.53 20.93
N ALA A 532 -13.96 -32.52 20.06
CA ALA A 532 -13.68 -32.39 18.63
C ALA A 532 -14.71 -31.53 17.85
N GLN A 533 -15.81 -31.08 18.49
CA GLN A 533 -16.82 -30.20 17.87
C GLN A 533 -16.65 -28.70 18.21
N LEU A 534 -15.62 -28.32 18.99
CA LEU A 534 -15.38 -26.94 19.42
C LEU A 534 -14.87 -25.99 18.31
N GLY A 535 -14.74 -26.46 17.07
CA GLY A 535 -14.32 -25.66 15.92
C GLY A 535 -15.44 -24.90 15.19
N ARG A 536 -16.73 -25.12 15.54
CA ARG A 536 -17.82 -24.37 14.92
C ARG A 536 -18.01 -23.03 15.61
N ALA A 537 -17.90 -21.95 14.84
CA ALA A 537 -18.16 -20.60 15.35
C ALA A 537 -19.55 -20.55 16.01
N PRO A 538 -19.67 -19.97 17.23
CA PRO A 538 -20.92 -19.94 17.95
C PRO A 538 -21.98 -19.16 17.16
N LYS A 539 -23.20 -19.72 17.06
CA LYS A 539 -24.29 -19.11 16.29
C LYS A 539 -24.98 -18.04 17.13
N ALA A 540 -25.08 -16.82 16.60
CA ALA A 540 -25.83 -15.74 17.25
C ALA A 540 -27.35 -15.95 17.11
N CYS A 541 -28.13 -15.51 18.10
CA CYS A 541 -29.59 -15.49 18.03
C CYS A 541 -30.05 -14.64 16.82
N ALA A 542 -30.89 -15.21 15.95
CA ALA A 542 -31.35 -14.53 14.74
C ALA A 542 -32.19 -13.28 15.02
N GLY A 543 -32.90 -13.24 16.15
CA GLY A 543 -33.73 -12.10 16.56
C GLY A 543 -32.90 -10.93 17.09
N CYS A 544 -32.19 -11.13 18.21
CA CYS A 544 -31.51 -10.04 18.91
C CYS A 544 -30.02 -9.87 18.56
N ARG A 545 -29.37 -10.90 18.01
CA ARG A 545 -27.91 -11.00 17.75
C ARG A 545 -26.97 -10.77 18.95
N LYS A 546 -27.50 -10.48 20.14
CA LYS A 546 -26.73 -10.26 21.38
C LYS A 546 -26.21 -11.55 22.01
N VAL A 547 -27.02 -12.60 22.03
CA VAL A 547 -26.64 -13.89 22.64
C VAL A 547 -26.07 -14.82 21.57
N ARG A 548 -24.98 -15.50 21.90
CA ARG A 548 -24.32 -16.51 21.05
C ARG A 548 -24.42 -17.87 21.71
N TYR A 549 -24.80 -18.89 20.94
CA TYR A 549 -24.93 -20.27 21.41
C TYR A 549 -23.83 -21.15 20.81
N CYS A 550 -23.30 -22.05 21.64
CA CYS A 550 -22.31 -23.05 21.23
C CYS A 550 -22.83 -23.99 20.12
N GLY A 551 -24.16 -24.15 20.04
CA GLY A 551 -24.84 -25.08 19.15
C GLY A 551 -26.34 -25.05 19.38
N GLU A 552 -27.07 -25.86 18.62
CA GLU A 552 -28.55 -25.88 18.66
C GLU A 552 -29.10 -26.40 20.00
N ALA A 553 -28.41 -27.35 20.63
CA ALA A 553 -28.75 -27.85 21.96
C ALA A 553 -28.65 -26.73 23.03
N CYS A 554 -27.52 -25.99 23.05
CA CYS A 554 -27.34 -24.79 23.89
C CYS A 554 -28.45 -23.76 23.65
N ALA A 555 -28.82 -23.53 22.38
CA ALA A 555 -29.87 -22.57 22.03
C ALA A 555 -31.24 -22.99 22.56
N ARG A 556 -31.64 -24.25 22.37
CA ARG A 556 -32.95 -24.76 22.85
C ARG A 556 -33.04 -24.74 24.37
N ALA A 557 -31.97 -25.13 25.06
CA ALA A 557 -31.94 -25.13 26.52
C ALA A 557 -32.07 -23.73 27.12
N ALA A 558 -31.39 -22.74 26.54
CA ALA A 558 -31.43 -21.35 27.01
C ALA A 558 -32.60 -20.53 26.43
N TRP A 559 -33.34 -21.05 25.45
CA TRP A 559 -34.37 -20.28 24.73
C TRP A 559 -35.51 -19.81 25.62
N ALA A 560 -35.95 -20.61 26.60
CA ALA A 560 -37.06 -20.26 27.48
C ALA A 560 -36.78 -18.98 28.28
N ALA A 561 -35.55 -18.83 28.80
CA ALA A 561 -35.11 -17.61 29.48
C ALA A 561 -34.89 -16.47 28.48
N HIS A 562 -34.22 -16.75 27.35
CA HIS A 562 -33.84 -15.73 26.38
C HIS A 562 -35.04 -15.10 25.63
N LYS A 563 -36.13 -15.83 25.43
CA LYS A 563 -37.27 -15.39 24.60
C LYS A 563 -37.86 -14.04 25.05
N LYS A 564 -37.88 -13.75 26.35
CA LYS A 564 -38.39 -12.48 26.89
C LYS A 564 -37.47 -11.32 26.52
N GLU A 565 -36.18 -11.44 26.83
CA GLU A 565 -35.16 -10.44 26.49
C GLU A 565 -35.03 -10.25 24.97
N CYS A 566 -35.16 -11.33 24.19
CA CYS A 566 -35.10 -11.27 22.73
C CYS A 566 -36.24 -10.43 22.16
N LYS A 567 -37.46 -10.55 22.69
CA LYS A 567 -38.61 -9.74 22.28
C LYS A 567 -38.43 -8.27 22.65
N GLU A 568 -37.99 -7.99 23.87
CA GLU A 568 -37.70 -6.63 24.34
C GLU A 568 -36.64 -5.96 23.47
N HIS A 569 -35.55 -6.69 23.15
CA HIS A 569 -34.51 -6.14 22.30
C HIS A 569 -34.98 -5.92 20.85
N GLN A 570 -35.82 -6.81 20.31
CA GLN A 570 -36.40 -6.64 18.98
C GLN A 570 -37.33 -5.42 18.93
N GLN A 571 -38.15 -5.19 19.96
CA GLN A 571 -38.95 -3.97 20.07
C GLN A 571 -38.09 -2.72 20.18
N GLN A 572 -36.99 -2.77 20.94
CA GLN A 572 -36.07 -1.64 21.08
C GLN A 572 -35.36 -1.32 19.75
N GLN A 573 -34.96 -2.32 18.98
CA GLN A 573 -34.38 -2.11 17.64
C GLN A 573 -35.40 -1.49 16.67
N LEU A 574 -36.66 -1.95 16.69
CA LEU A 574 -37.72 -1.33 15.89
C LEU A 574 -37.96 0.14 16.27
N LYS A 575 -37.98 0.45 17.58
CA LYS A 575 -38.09 1.85 18.05
C LYS A 575 -36.90 2.71 17.59
N GLN A 576 -35.67 2.20 17.68
CA GLN A 576 -34.49 2.93 17.19
C GLN A 576 -34.52 3.16 15.67
N GLN A 577 -34.95 2.17 14.90
CA GLN A 577 -35.03 2.28 13.45
C GLN A 577 -36.11 3.29 13.02
N GLN A 578 -37.26 3.31 13.72
CA GLN A 578 -38.31 4.30 13.49
C GLN A 578 -37.86 5.72 13.87
N GLN A 579 -37.08 5.87 14.95
CA GLN A 579 -36.52 7.16 15.37
C GLN A 579 -35.46 7.69 14.37
N GLN A 580 -34.62 6.81 13.81
CA GLN A 580 -33.66 7.20 12.76
C GLN A 580 -34.36 7.64 11.47
N GLN A 581 -35.43 6.96 11.04
CA GLN A 581 -36.18 7.40 9.86
C GLN A 581 -36.83 8.78 10.07
N GLN A 582 -37.35 9.07 11.26
CA GLN A 582 -37.90 10.40 11.56
C GLN A 582 -36.82 11.49 11.55
N GLN A 583 -35.61 11.22 12.07
CA GLN A 583 -34.50 12.19 11.99
C GLN A 583 -34.06 12.46 10.55
N GLN A 584 -33.99 11.45 9.69
CA GLN A 584 -33.65 11.65 8.27
C GLN A 584 -34.69 12.51 7.54
N GLN A 585 -35.98 12.31 7.81
CA GLN A 585 -37.03 13.15 7.22
C GLN A 585 -36.95 14.61 7.69
N GLN A 586 -36.57 14.87 8.95
CA GLN A 586 -36.36 16.23 9.45
C GLN A 586 -35.15 16.90 8.80
N GLN A 587 -34.05 16.16 8.58
CA GLN A 587 -32.86 16.71 7.90
C GLN A 587 -33.14 17.03 6.44
N GLN A 588 -33.87 16.19 5.71
CA GLN A 588 -34.26 16.49 4.33
C GLN A 588 -35.13 17.74 4.21
N LYS A 589 -36.05 17.97 5.15
CA LYS A 589 -36.87 19.19 5.20
C LYS A 589 -36.04 20.45 5.49
N GLN A 590 -35.00 20.35 6.31
CA GLN A 590 -34.11 21.48 6.57
C GLN A 590 -33.18 21.81 5.39
N GLN A 591 -32.72 20.80 4.64
CA GLN A 591 -31.83 21.03 3.49
C GLN A 591 -32.55 21.54 2.23
N SER A 592 -33.84 21.25 2.06
CA SER A 592 -34.58 21.68 0.86
C SER A 592 -35.07 23.13 0.91
N GLN A 593 -35.00 23.79 2.07
CA GLN A 593 -35.54 25.14 2.24
C GLN A 593 -34.64 26.30 1.80
N PRO A 594 -33.30 26.27 1.96
CA PRO A 594 -32.44 27.37 1.53
C PRO A 594 -32.39 27.55 0.00
N GLN A 595 -32.58 26.48 -0.77
CA GLN A 595 -32.44 26.54 -2.24
C GLN A 595 -33.59 27.26 -2.94
N GLN A 596 -34.80 27.28 -2.40
CA GLN A 596 -35.89 28.08 -2.99
C GLN A 596 -35.83 29.56 -2.59
N ALA A 597 -35.19 29.90 -1.47
CA ALA A 597 -35.07 31.29 -1.04
C ALA A 597 -34.07 32.11 -1.87
N GLN A 598 -33.15 31.46 -2.60
CA GLN A 598 -32.11 32.16 -3.37
C GLN A 598 -32.51 32.55 -4.79
N GLN A 599 -33.70 32.14 -5.27
CA GLN A 599 -34.18 32.46 -6.62
C GLN A 599 -35.31 33.52 -6.67
N SER A 600 -35.73 34.07 -5.54
CA SER A 600 -36.84 35.03 -5.46
C SER A 600 -36.34 36.43 -5.12
N GLN A 601 -36.65 37.40 -5.98
CA GLN A 601 -36.28 38.82 -5.96
C GLN A 601 -36.54 39.58 -4.63
N PRO A 602 -35.94 40.77 -4.42
CA PRO A 602 -35.88 41.48 -3.14
C PRO A 602 -37.20 41.99 -2.53
N GLN A 603 -38.36 41.81 -3.16
CA GLN A 603 -39.65 42.33 -2.63
C GLN A 603 -40.38 41.38 -1.66
N GLN A 604 -39.86 40.16 -1.43
CA GLN A 604 -40.51 39.13 -0.60
C GLN A 604 -39.93 38.96 0.82
N ALA A 605 -38.99 39.81 1.26
CA ALA A 605 -38.30 39.66 2.54
C ALA A 605 -39.23 39.67 3.77
N GLN A 606 -40.40 40.35 3.71
CA GLN A 606 -41.36 40.36 4.82
C GLN A 606 -42.30 39.14 4.84
N GLN A 607 -42.61 38.53 3.69
CA GLN A 607 -43.38 37.27 3.65
C GLN A 607 -42.51 36.06 4.04
N ALA A 608 -41.20 36.11 3.76
CA ALA A 608 -40.28 35.04 4.14
C ALA A 608 -40.17 34.87 5.66
N GLN A 609 -40.19 35.96 6.45
CA GLN A 609 -40.13 35.87 7.92
C GLN A 609 -41.37 35.17 8.51
N HIS A 610 -42.56 35.45 7.99
CA HIS A 610 -43.79 34.78 8.44
C HIS A 610 -43.84 33.30 8.04
N GLY A 611 -43.20 32.92 6.94
CA GLY A 611 -43.03 31.51 6.55
C GLY A 611 -42.16 30.72 7.52
N VAL A 612 -41.09 31.33 8.03
CA VAL A 612 -40.18 30.68 8.99
C VAL A 612 -40.85 30.47 10.35
N GLU A 613 -41.61 31.46 10.86
CA GLU A 613 -42.36 31.31 12.13
C GLU A 613 -43.42 30.21 12.04
N LYS A 614 -44.23 30.20 10.97
CA LYS A 614 -45.30 29.20 10.81
C LYS A 614 -44.74 27.77 10.72
N GLN A 615 -43.57 27.63 10.11
CA GLN A 615 -42.89 26.35 10.02
C GLN A 615 -42.20 25.95 11.34
N GLN A 616 -41.61 26.91 12.07
CA GLN A 616 -41.07 26.65 13.40
C GLN A 616 -42.17 26.21 14.37
N GLN A 617 -43.35 26.83 14.28
CA GLN A 617 -44.53 26.46 15.06
C GLN A 617 -45.03 25.06 14.69
N GLN A 618 -45.05 24.71 13.39
CA GLN A 618 -45.41 23.36 12.94
C GLN A 618 -44.41 22.30 13.41
N GLN A 619 -43.11 22.64 13.47
CA GLN A 619 -42.07 21.75 13.98
C GLN A 619 -42.19 21.52 15.49
N GLN A 620 -42.54 22.57 16.25
CA GLN A 620 -42.83 22.47 17.68
C GLN A 620 -44.05 21.57 17.96
N GLN A 621 -45.10 21.69 17.14
CA GLN A 621 -46.31 20.88 17.28
C GLN A 621 -46.04 19.39 16.99
N GLN A 622 -45.17 19.08 16.02
CA GLN A 622 -44.72 17.69 15.79
C GLN A 622 -43.89 17.12 16.94
N GLN A 623 -43.03 17.92 17.58
CA GLN A 623 -42.29 17.46 18.76
C GLN A 623 -43.22 17.15 19.94
N GLN A 624 -44.25 17.97 20.17
CA GLN A 624 -45.23 17.69 21.23
C GLN A 624 -46.01 16.40 20.98
N GLN A 625 -46.45 16.13 19.74
CA GLN A 625 -47.12 14.86 19.41
C GLN A 625 -46.21 13.64 19.64
N GLN A 626 -44.91 13.75 19.34
CA GLN A 626 -43.96 12.67 19.62
C GLN A 626 -43.77 12.43 21.12
N GLN A 627 -43.70 13.49 21.93
CA GLN A 627 -43.61 13.34 23.39
C GLN A 627 -44.86 12.69 23.98
N GLN A 628 -46.06 13.05 23.50
CA GLN A 628 -47.29 12.38 23.93
C GLN A 628 -47.32 10.89 23.55
N GLN A 629 -46.87 10.51 22.35
CA GLN A 629 -46.77 9.09 21.98
C GLN A 629 -45.74 8.34 22.83
N GLN A 630 -44.63 8.98 23.22
CA GLN A 630 -43.66 8.36 24.13
C GLN A 630 -44.24 8.16 25.54
N GLN A 631 -45.02 9.11 26.05
CA GLN A 631 -45.68 8.98 27.36
C GLN A 631 -46.75 7.87 27.34
N LEU A 632 -47.57 7.80 26.28
CA LEU A 632 -48.57 6.74 26.11
C LEU A 632 -47.96 5.33 25.96
N GLN A 633 -46.69 5.22 25.55
CA GLN A 633 -45.98 3.93 25.50
C GLN A 633 -45.23 3.58 26.79
N GLN A 634 -45.09 4.53 27.72
CA GLN A 634 -44.49 4.29 29.04
C GLN A 634 -45.54 3.93 30.10
N GLN A 635 -46.80 4.30 29.88
CA GLN A 635 -47.97 3.79 30.59
C GLN A 635 -48.32 2.40 30.06
#